data_AF-A0A920UH41-F1
#
_entry.id   AF-A0A920UH41-F1
#
_cell.length_a   1.000
_cell.length_b   1.000
_cell.length_c   1.000
_cell.angle_alpha   90.00
_cell.angle_beta   90.00
_cell.angle_gamma   90.00
#
_symmetry.space_group_name_H-M   'P 1'
#
loop_
_entity.id
_entity.type
_entity.pdbx_description
1 polymer ?
#
loop_
_entity_poly.entity_id
_entity_poly.type
_entity_poly.pdbx_seq_one_letter_code
_entity_poly.pdbx_strand_id
1 'polypeptide(L)'
;MGIKTLAQQVGLEIPMRPQSGQILVTERTKPLLAYPFVTLRQTREGSFMIGASHEDVGFDTGTTLLQMRSLAGHAIQIFPELSKLQLVRCWGALRILTPENQTYLC
;
A
#
# COMPACT_ATOMS: atom_id res chain seq x y z
N MET A 1 -12.15 -9.30 10.36
CA MET A 1 -13.05 -8.34 11.05
C MET A 1 -13.09 -8.60 12.56
N GLY A 2 -11.96 -8.61 13.27
CA GLY A 2 -11.92 -8.98 14.70
C GLY A 2 -12.13 -7.81 15.66
N ILE A 3 -11.57 -6.63 15.33
CA ILE A 3 -11.51 -5.49 16.25
C ILE A 3 -12.88 -4.81 16.48
N LYS A 4 -13.72 -4.69 15.45
CA LYS A 4 -15.05 -4.06 15.58
C LYS A 4 -15.97 -4.92 16.45
N THR A 5 -15.95 -6.24 16.21
CA THR A 5 -16.70 -7.22 17.00
C THR A 5 -16.25 -7.24 18.45
N LEU A 6 -14.94 -7.18 18.70
CA LEU A 6 -14.38 -7.10 20.06
C LEU A 6 -14.74 -5.79 20.77
N ALA A 7 -14.69 -4.64 20.07
CA ALA A 7 -15.05 -3.34 20.64
C ALA A 7 -16.52 -3.29 21.07
N GLN A 8 -17.42 -3.86 20.27
CA GLN A 8 -18.85 -3.96 20.62
C GLN A 8 -19.09 -4.82 21.87
N GLN A 9 -18.29 -5.87 22.09
CA GLN A 9 -18.40 -6.72 23.29
C GLN A 9 -18.06 -5.99 24.59
N VAL A 10 -17.36 -4.86 24.52
CA VAL A 10 -16.99 -4.02 25.67
C VAL A 10 -17.70 -2.66 25.66
N GLY A 11 -18.74 -2.49 24.83
CA GLY A 11 -19.53 -1.25 24.76
C GLY A 11 -18.82 -0.08 24.08
N LEU A 12 -17.74 -0.32 23.33
CA LEU A 12 -17.00 0.71 22.60
C LEU A 12 -17.45 0.77 21.14
N GLU A 13 -17.95 1.94 20.71
CA GLU A 13 -18.10 2.25 19.29
C GLU A 13 -16.82 2.89 18.76
N ILE A 14 -16.05 2.12 17.98
CA ILE A 14 -14.86 2.63 17.29
C ILE A 14 -15.23 2.82 15.82
N PRO A 15 -15.50 4.06 15.38
CA PRO A 15 -15.72 4.33 13.96
C PRO A 15 -14.40 4.08 13.21
N MET A 16 -14.41 3.21 12.22
CA MET A 16 -13.23 2.89 11.41
C MET A 16 -13.55 3.09 9.94
N ARG A 17 -12.67 3.79 9.23
CA ARG A 17 -12.69 3.95 7.79
C ARG A 17 -11.56 3.11 7.19
N PRO A 18 -11.89 2.00 6.50
CA PRO A 18 -10.87 1.26 5.75
C PRO A 18 -10.44 2.09 4.54
N GLN A 19 -9.14 2.23 4.34
CA GLN A 19 -8.57 2.79 3.13
C GLN A 19 -7.78 1.70 2.41
N SER A 20 -8.14 1.41 1.17
CA SER A 20 -7.45 0.41 0.36
C SER A 20 -6.25 1.04 -0.35
N GLY A 21 -5.15 0.31 -0.39
CA GLY A 21 -3.96 0.66 -1.15
C GLY A 21 -3.33 -0.58 -1.75
N GLN A 22 -2.84 -0.49 -2.98
CA GLN A 22 -2.11 -1.56 -3.64
C GLN A 22 -0.60 -1.34 -3.52
N ILE A 23 0.12 -2.45 -3.46
CA ILE A 23 1.57 -2.49 -3.50
C ILE A 23 1.99 -3.36 -4.69
N LEU A 24 2.93 -2.85 -5.48
CA LEU A 24 3.60 -3.60 -6.56
C LEU A 24 5.00 -3.98 -6.14
N VAL A 25 5.45 -5.17 -6.56
CA VAL A 25 6.82 -5.64 -6.33
C VAL A 25 7.46 -6.08 -7.63
N THR A 26 8.68 -5.59 -7.85
CA THR A 26 9.50 -5.97 -9.01
C THR A 26 10.36 -7.19 -8.73
N GLU A 27 10.88 -7.78 -9.79
CA GLU A 27 12.05 -8.66 -9.72
C GLU A 27 13.24 -7.97 -9.04
N ARG A 28 14.22 -8.78 -8.64
CA ARG A 28 15.42 -8.29 -7.97
C ARG A 28 16.38 -7.69 -8.98
N THR A 29 16.98 -6.56 -8.64
CA THR A 29 18.08 -5.97 -9.39
C THR A 29 19.17 -5.49 -8.45
N LYS A 30 20.33 -5.13 -8.99
CA LYS A 30 21.41 -4.49 -8.24
C LYS A 30 20.88 -3.25 -7.51
N PRO A 31 21.51 -2.80 -6.42
CA PRO A 31 21.14 -1.53 -5.79
C PRO A 31 21.20 -0.39 -6.82
N LEU A 32 20.05 0.23 -7.07
CA LEU A 32 19.91 1.38 -7.98
C LEU A 32 19.45 2.63 -7.22
N LEU A 33 18.83 2.45 -6.06
CA LEU A 33 18.31 3.55 -5.26
C LEU A 33 19.28 3.91 -4.13
N ALA A 34 19.85 5.12 -4.18
CA ALA A 34 20.71 5.62 -3.10
C ALA A 34 19.91 6.11 -1.88
N TYR A 35 18.71 6.65 -2.10
CA TYR A 35 17.84 7.20 -1.06
C TYR A 35 16.39 6.77 -1.28
N PRO A 36 15.61 6.51 -0.21
CA PRO A 36 14.22 6.12 -0.33
C PRO A 36 13.35 7.30 -0.78
N PHE A 37 12.33 7.02 -1.59
CA PHE A 37 11.21 7.93 -1.83
C PHE A 37 10.03 7.53 -0.94
N VAL A 38 9.11 8.47 -0.72
CA VAL A 38 7.88 8.21 0.04
C VAL A 38 7.07 7.06 -0.57
N THR A 39 7.07 6.96 -1.91
CA THR A 39 6.27 6.01 -2.68
C THR A 39 7.07 4.85 -3.28
N LEU A 40 8.40 4.91 -3.19
CA LEU A 40 9.28 3.94 -3.82
C LEU A 40 10.44 3.59 -2.89
N ARG A 41 10.61 2.30 -2.61
CA ARG A 41 11.77 1.80 -1.86
C ARG A 41 12.35 0.55 -2.49
N GLN A 42 13.67 0.43 -2.50
CA GLN A 42 14.36 -0.81 -2.82
C GLN A 42 14.64 -1.58 -1.53
N THR A 43 14.31 -2.86 -1.53
CA THR A 43 14.68 -3.79 -0.45
C THR A 43 16.17 -4.13 -0.52
N ARG A 44 16.73 -4.57 0.60
CA ARG A 44 18.11 -5.08 0.66
C ARG A 44 18.36 -6.24 -0.31
N GLU A 45 17.34 -7.06 -0.55
CA GLU A 45 17.37 -8.19 -1.49
C GLU A 45 17.28 -7.77 -2.97
N GLY A 46 17.07 -6.48 -3.25
CA GLY A 46 17.14 -5.90 -4.58
C GLY A 46 15.78 -5.65 -5.27
N SER A 47 14.68 -6.16 -4.73
CA SER A 47 13.33 -5.89 -5.25
C SER A 47 12.86 -4.48 -4.90
N PHE A 48 12.13 -3.83 -5.81
CA PHE A 48 11.43 -2.59 -5.54
C PHE A 48 10.03 -2.85 -5.00
N MET A 49 9.65 -2.10 -3.96
CA MET A 49 8.28 -1.97 -3.51
C MET A 49 7.75 -0.59 -3.92
N ILE A 50 6.64 -0.60 -4.64
CA ILE A 50 5.98 0.59 -5.16
C ILE A 50 4.63 0.72 -4.47
N GLY A 51 4.40 1.86 -3.82
CA GLY A 51 3.15 2.19 -3.16
C GLY A 51 3.03 3.69 -2.92
N ALA A 52 2.03 4.21 -2.25
CA ALA A 52 0.75 3.54 -2.05
C ALA A 52 -0.32 4.32 -2.79
N SER A 53 -1.22 3.59 -3.44
CA SER A 53 -2.50 4.17 -3.83
C SER A 53 -3.31 4.45 -2.56
N HIS A 54 -4.12 5.50 -2.63
CA HIS A 54 -5.09 5.86 -1.62
C HIS A 54 -6.46 5.74 -2.27
N GLU A 55 -7.20 4.70 -1.95
CA GLU A 55 -8.56 4.53 -2.46
C GLU A 55 -9.56 4.36 -1.33
N ASP A 56 -10.68 5.07 -1.48
CA ASP A 56 -11.85 4.99 -0.61
C ASP A 56 -12.85 4.00 -1.21
N VAL A 57 -12.40 2.74 -1.43
CA VAL A 57 -13.23 1.64 -1.97
C VAL A 57 -13.86 0.80 -0.86
N GLY A 58 -13.87 1.30 0.38
CA GLY A 58 -14.36 0.55 1.53
C GLY A 58 -13.46 -0.65 1.86
N PHE A 59 -14.05 -1.84 1.97
CA PHE A 59 -13.35 -3.06 2.40
C PHE A 59 -12.80 -3.92 1.26
N ASP A 60 -12.80 -3.42 0.02
CA ASP A 60 -12.25 -4.15 -1.11
C ASP A 60 -10.72 -4.26 -1.02
N THR A 61 -10.24 -5.50 -0.95
CA THR A 61 -8.80 -5.86 -0.92
C THR A 61 -8.29 -6.34 -2.28
N GLY A 62 -9.15 -6.31 -3.29
CA GLY A 62 -8.83 -6.70 -4.66
C GLY A 62 -7.75 -5.82 -5.28
N THR A 63 -7.06 -6.41 -6.26
CA THR A 63 -6.14 -5.68 -7.13
C THR A 63 -6.82 -5.33 -8.45
N THR A 64 -6.86 -4.07 -8.82
CA THR A 64 -7.42 -3.58 -10.09
C THR A 64 -6.29 -3.23 -11.04
N LEU A 65 -6.41 -3.67 -12.30
CA LEU A 65 -5.38 -3.42 -13.32
C LEU A 65 -5.16 -1.91 -13.55
N LEU A 66 -6.20 -1.09 -13.41
CA LEU A 66 -6.11 0.37 -13.54
C LEU A 66 -5.18 0.99 -12.49
N GLN A 67 -5.31 0.57 -11.23
CA GLN A 67 -4.46 1.07 -10.15
C GLN A 67 -3.03 0.56 -10.29
N MET A 68 -2.84 -0.70 -10.68
CA MET A 68 -1.52 -1.24 -10.99
C MET A 68 -0.83 -0.41 -12.07
N ARG A 69 -1.54 -0.05 -13.16
CA ARG A 69 -1.00 0.80 -14.23
C ARG A 69 -0.67 2.20 -13.75
N SER A 70 -1.54 2.80 -12.94
CA SER A 70 -1.33 4.15 -12.37
C SER A 70 -0.08 4.18 -11.48
N LEU A 71 0.05 3.22 -10.55
CA LEU A 71 1.20 3.08 -9.67
C LEU A 71 2.50 2.84 -10.44
N ALA A 72 2.48 1.91 -11.41
CA ALA A 72 3.65 1.64 -12.24
C ALA A 72 4.04 2.86 -13.08
N GLY A 73 3.06 3.57 -13.66
CA GLY A 73 3.29 4.79 -14.43
C GLY A 73 3.93 5.89 -13.59
N HIS A 74 3.41 6.15 -12.40
CA HIS A 74 3.97 7.11 -11.46
C HIS A 74 5.41 6.73 -11.07
N ALA A 75 5.66 5.44 -10.78
CA ALA A 75 6.99 4.98 -10.43
C ALA A 75 8.00 5.15 -11.57
N ILE A 76 7.60 4.90 -12.82
CA ILE A 76 8.44 5.11 -14.01
C ILE A 76 8.72 6.61 -14.23
N GLN A 77 7.76 7.50 -13.94
CA GLN A 77 7.99 8.95 -14.00
C GLN A 77 9.05 9.41 -12.99
N ILE A 78 9.06 8.86 -11.77
CA ILE A 78 10.07 9.16 -10.75
C ILE A 78 11.41 8.51 -11.09
N PHE A 79 11.39 7.23 -11.47
CA PHE A 79 12.58 6.42 -11.69
C PHE A 79 12.44 5.58 -12.98
N PRO A 80 12.82 6.13 -14.14
CA PRO A 80 12.60 5.51 -15.45
C PRO A 80 13.22 4.13 -15.64
N GLU A 81 14.29 3.83 -14.92
CA GLU A 81 14.96 2.51 -14.94
C GLU A 81 14.02 1.36 -14.53
N LEU A 82 12.94 1.64 -13.79
CA LEU A 82 11.93 0.64 -13.43
C LEU A 82 11.15 0.10 -14.62
N SER A 83 11.10 0.82 -15.75
CA SER A 83 10.42 0.36 -16.97
C SER A 83 11.01 -0.92 -17.55
N LYS A 84 12.24 -1.27 -17.15
CA LYS A 84 12.96 -2.47 -17.60
C LYS A 84 12.72 -3.68 -16.70
N LEU A 85 12.06 -3.51 -15.56
CA LEU A 85 11.87 -4.56 -14.56
C LEU A 85 10.49 -5.23 -14.68
N GLN A 86 10.44 -6.53 -14.43
CA GLN A 86 9.19 -7.30 -14.36
C GLN A 86 8.51 -7.15 -13.01
N LEU A 87 7.17 -7.04 -13.01
CA LEU A 87 6.36 -7.17 -11.78
C LEU A 87 6.21 -8.64 -11.43
N VAL A 88 6.63 -9.01 -10.21
CA VAL A 88 6.58 -10.40 -9.73
C VAL A 88 5.41 -10.65 -8.79
N ARG A 89 4.92 -9.60 -8.10
CA ARG A 89 3.77 -9.69 -7.18
C ARG A 89 3.00 -8.37 -7.12
N CYS A 90 1.72 -8.48 -6.82
CA CYS A 90 0.85 -7.37 -6.45
C CYS A 90 -0.12 -7.84 -5.36
N TRP A 91 -0.41 -6.98 -4.40
CA TRP A 91 -1.45 -7.22 -3.40
C TRP A 91 -2.10 -5.91 -2.96
N GLY A 92 -3.35 -6.01 -2.51
CA GLY A 92 -4.05 -4.96 -1.78
C GLY A 92 -3.75 -5.01 -0.29
N ALA A 93 -3.75 -3.85 0.36
CA ALA A 93 -3.59 -3.68 1.80
C ALA A 93 -4.61 -2.65 2.30
N LEU A 94 -5.24 -2.93 3.44
CA LEU A 94 -6.16 -2.01 4.10
C LEU A 94 -5.43 -1.27 5.22
N ARG A 95 -5.52 0.07 5.20
CA ARG A 95 -5.20 0.91 6.35
C ARG A 95 -6.48 1.13 7.14
N ILE A 96 -6.44 0.80 8.42
CA ILE A 96 -7.54 1.09 9.34
C ILE A 96 -7.29 2.50 9.87
N LEU A 97 -8.10 3.46 9.43
CA LEU A 97 -8.07 4.84 9.90
C LEU A 97 -9.23 5.09 10.84
N THR A 98 -9.01 5.88 11.88
CA THR A 98 -10.08 6.50 12.67
C THR A 98 -10.59 7.74 11.92
N PRO A 99 -11.82 8.21 12.16
CA PRO A 99 -12.42 9.29 11.37
C PRO A 99 -11.69 10.61 11.56
N GLU A 100 -11.00 10.78 12.69
CA GLU A 100 -10.20 11.95 13.05
C GLU A 100 -8.69 11.75 12.81
N ASN A 101 -8.28 10.62 12.22
CA ASN A 101 -6.87 10.25 12.00
C ASN A 101 -6.01 10.25 13.29
N GLN A 102 -6.66 10.09 14.45
CA GLN A 102 -6.02 9.98 15.76
C GLN A 102 -5.90 8.51 16.17
N THR A 103 -4.77 8.13 16.76
CA THR A 103 -4.62 6.79 17.35
C THR A 103 -5.28 6.80 18.73
N TYR A 104 -6.32 5.99 18.94
CA TYR A 104 -6.81 5.72 20.29
C TYR A 104 -5.81 4.79 20.97
N LEU A 105 -4.94 5.35 21.82
CA LEU A 105 -4.16 4.58 22.78
C LEU A 105 -4.95 4.56 24.08
N CYS A 106 -5.31 3.37 24.55
CA CYS A 106 -5.83 3.16 25.91
C CYS A 106 -4.68 3.19 26.92
#